data_AF-A0A925RXV8-F1
#
_entry.id   AF-A0A925RXV8-F1
#
_cell.length_a   1.000
_cell.length_b   1.000
_cell.length_c   1.000
_cell.angle_alpha   90.00
_cell.angle_beta   90.00
_cell.angle_gamma   90.00
#
_symmetry.space_group_name_H-M   'P 1'
#
loop_
_entity.id
_entity.type
_entity.pdbx_description
1 polymer ?
#
loop_
_entity_poly.entity_id
_entity_poly.type
_entity_poly.pdbx_seq_one_letter_code
_entity_poly.pdbx_strand_id
1 'polypeptide(L)'
;MRSLLILPALALLLSGCLVRTAANVVTAPVRAAGQVVDWTTTSQDESDRNYGRRIREEEARRGREAREAEERERVEPESGARR
;
A
#
# COMPACT_ATOMS: atom_id res chain seq x y z
N MET A 1 -25.93 11.97 32.56
CA MET A 1 -25.52 10.55 32.68
C MET A 1 -24.67 10.05 31.51
N ARG A 2 -24.90 10.47 30.24
CA ARG A 2 -24.05 10.10 29.08
C ARG A 2 -22.58 10.47 29.23
N SER A 3 -22.27 11.61 29.85
CA SER A 3 -20.90 12.13 30.02
C SER A 3 -20.01 11.31 30.96
N LEU A 4 -20.61 10.51 31.87
CA LEU A 4 -19.85 9.70 32.83
C LEU A 4 -19.08 8.54 32.18
N LEU A 5 -19.52 8.08 31.00
CA LEU A 5 -18.90 6.97 30.27
C LEU A 5 -17.94 7.44 29.16
N ILE A 6 -18.08 8.69 28.70
CA ILE A 6 -17.27 9.24 27.59
C ILE A 6 -15.86 9.59 28.06
N LEU A 7 -15.73 10.12 29.28
CA LEU A 7 -14.44 10.54 29.84
C LEU A 7 -13.45 9.38 30.06
N PRO A 8 -13.83 8.23 30.66
CA PRO A 8 -12.93 7.08 30.78
C PRO A 8 -12.64 6.42 29.42
N ALA A 9 -13.59 6.41 28.49
CA ALA A 9 -13.38 5.89 27.14
C ALA A 9 -12.34 6.71 26.36
N LEU A 10 -12.38 8.04 26.49
CA LEU A 10 -11.40 8.94 25.87
C LEU A 10 -10.01 8.79 26.50
N ALA A 11 -9.93 8.59 27.82
CA ALA A 11 -8.68 8.32 28.52
C ALA A 11 -8.05 6.98 28.08
N LEU A 12 -8.88 5.94 27.87
CA LEU A 12 -8.42 4.65 27.34
C LEU A 12 -7.91 4.76 25.90
N LEU A 13 -8.58 5.52 25.05
CA LEU A 13 -8.12 5.80 23.68
C LEU A 13 -6.76 6.54 23.67
N LEU A 14 -6.60 7.56 24.51
CA LEU A 14 -5.31 8.26 24.68
C LEU A 14 -4.22 7.33 25.21
N SER A 15 -4.56 6.46 26.17
CA SER A 15 -3.63 5.46 26.70
C SER A 15 -3.23 4.43 25.64
N GLY A 16 -4.15 4.07 24.74
CA GLY A 16 -3.86 3.18 23.61
C GLY A 16 -2.85 3.77 22.62
N CYS A 17 -2.89 5.08 22.39
CA CYS A 17 -1.87 5.78 21.60
C CYS A 17 -0.50 5.75 22.29
N LEU A 18 -0.44 5.98 23.60
CA LEU A 18 0.81 5.94 24.36
C LEU A 18 1.41 4.53 24.40
N VAL A 19 0.59 3.50 24.62
CA VAL A 19 1.02 2.10 24.61
C VAL A 19 1.55 1.71 23.24
N ARG A 20 0.90 2.12 22.14
CA ARG A 20 1.37 1.82 20.79
C ARG A 20 2.67 2.53 20.45
N THR A 21 2.84 3.78 20.89
CA THR A 21 4.09 4.52 20.70
C THR A 21 5.22 3.92 21.52
N ALA A 22 5.00 3.59 22.80
CA ALA A 22 5.99 2.93 23.64
C ALA A 22 6.38 1.54 23.07
N ALA A 23 5.40 0.74 22.64
CA ALA A 23 5.66 -0.54 21.99
C ALA A 23 6.45 -0.37 20.69
N ASN A 24 6.14 0.65 19.87
CA ASN A 24 6.90 0.96 18.67
C ASN A 24 8.33 1.42 18.98
N VAL A 25 8.56 2.21 20.03
CA VAL A 25 9.92 2.63 20.43
C VAL A 25 10.74 1.45 20.95
N VAL A 26 10.15 0.57 21.76
CA VAL A 26 10.84 -0.62 22.29
C VAL A 26 11.10 -1.65 21.19
N THR A 27 10.21 -1.75 20.20
CA THR A 27 10.38 -2.68 19.05
C THR A 27 11.12 -2.04 17.86
N ALA A 28 11.35 -0.73 17.86
CA ALA A 28 12.06 -0.03 16.80
C ALA A 28 13.48 -0.59 16.57
N PRO A 29 14.31 -0.91 17.59
CA PRO A 29 15.62 -1.48 17.38
C PRO A 29 15.56 -2.87 16.75
N VAL A 30 14.63 -3.73 17.17
CA VAL A 30 14.45 -5.09 16.63
C VAL A 30 13.99 -5.02 15.18
N ARG A 31 13.06 -4.12 14.85
CA ARG A 31 12.61 -3.90 13.47
C ARG A 31 13.70 -3.30 12.60
N ALA A 32 14.46 -2.32 13.11
CA ALA A 32 15.57 -1.72 12.39
C ALA A 32 16.68 -2.75 12.12
N ALA A 33 17.05 -3.55 13.12
CA ALA A 33 18.00 -4.64 12.96
C ALA A 33 17.48 -5.70 11.98
N GLY A 34 16.20 -6.09 12.06
CA GLY A 34 15.56 -7.00 11.12
C GLY A 34 15.57 -6.47 9.69
N GLN A 35 15.29 -5.18 9.47
CA GLN A 35 15.35 -4.55 8.15
C GLN A 35 16.77 -4.46 7.61
N VAL A 36 17.77 -4.18 8.46
CA VAL A 36 19.18 -4.18 8.05
C VAL A 36 19.63 -5.59 7.70
N VAL A 37 19.24 -6.59 8.47
CA VAL A 37 19.51 -8.01 8.16
C VAL A 37 18.80 -8.40 6.87
N ASP A 38 17.53 -8.06 6.68
CA ASP A 38 16.80 -8.36 5.43
C ASP A 38 17.42 -7.66 4.22
N TRP A 39 17.89 -6.42 4.34
CA TRP A 39 18.61 -5.73 3.26
C TRP A 39 19.98 -6.33 2.96
N THR A 40 20.66 -6.85 3.98
CA THR A 40 21.99 -7.46 3.82
C THR A 40 21.92 -8.94 3.45
N THR A 41 20.80 -9.60 3.72
CA THR A 41 20.60 -11.06 3.54
C THR A 41 19.65 -11.40 2.39
N THR A 42 18.76 -10.48 1.96
CA THR A 42 18.09 -10.61 0.67
C THR A 42 19.11 -10.30 -0.41
N SER A 43 19.59 -11.35 -1.06
CA SER A 43 20.56 -11.25 -2.14
C SER A 43 19.94 -10.44 -3.29
N GLN A 44 20.70 -9.53 -3.89
CA GLN A 44 20.29 -8.72 -5.06
C GLN A 44 19.67 -9.59 -6.17
N ASP A 45 20.06 -10.86 -6.26
CA ASP A 45 19.54 -11.84 -7.21
C ASP A 45 18.02 -12.09 -7.08
N GLU A 46 17.46 -12.07 -5.87
CA GLU A 46 16.02 -12.26 -5.66
C GLU A 46 15.23 -10.98 -5.98
N SER A 47 15.79 -9.82 -5.63
CA SER A 47 15.24 -8.51 -5.99
C SER A 47 15.19 -8.33 -7.51
N ASP A 48 16.25 -8.69 -8.23
CA ASP A 48 16.32 -8.58 -9.69
C ASP A 48 15.34 -9.51 -10.40
N ARG A 49 15.17 -10.75 -9.92
CA ARG A 49 14.16 -11.68 -10.45
C ARG A 49 12.75 -11.15 -10.28
N ASN A 50 12.46 -10.56 -9.12
CA ASN A 50 11.14 -10.00 -8.85
C ASN A 50 10.90 -8.70 -9.64
N TYR A 51 11.93 -7.86 -9.78
CA TYR A 51 11.89 -6.66 -10.61
C TYR A 51 11.58 -7.00 -12.07
N GLY A 52 12.28 -7.99 -12.65
CA GLY A 52 12.02 -8.44 -14.03
C GLY A 52 10.61 -9.01 -14.22
N ARG A 53 10.02 -9.65 -13.19
CA ARG A 53 8.63 -10.11 -13.21
C ARG A 53 7.65 -8.94 -13.18
N ARG A 54 7.89 -7.95 -12.30
CA ARG A 54 7.05 -6.76 -12.16
C ARG A 54 7.03 -5.92 -13.44
N ILE A 55 8.16 -5.76 -14.12
CA ILE A 55 8.24 -5.07 -15.41
C ILE A 55 7.36 -5.77 -16.45
N ARG A 56 7.47 -7.09 -16.60
CA ARG A 56 6.64 -7.86 -17.54
C ARG A 56 5.14 -7.76 -17.24
N GLU A 57 4.77 -7.79 -15.96
CA GLU A 57 3.37 -7.63 -15.54
C GLU A 57 2.84 -6.22 -15.82
N GLU A 58 3.67 -5.20 -15.60
CA GLU A 58 3.31 -3.80 -15.85
C GLU A 58 3.16 -3.53 -17.35
N GLU A 59 4.09 -4.01 -18.18
CA GLU A 59 3.98 -3.93 -19.64
C GLU A 59 2.72 -4.63 -20.15
N ALA A 60 2.44 -5.84 -19.65
CA ALA A 60 1.23 -6.58 -20.03
C ALA A 60 -0.05 -5.86 -19.60
N ARG A 61 -0.05 -5.21 -18.43
CA ARG A 61 -1.19 -4.40 -17.95
C ARG A 61 -1.41 -3.19 -18.87
N ARG A 62 -0.36 -2.40 -19.13
CA ARG A 62 -0.44 -1.24 -20.02
C ARG A 62 -0.91 -1.63 -21.43
N GLY A 63 -0.42 -2.77 -21.94
CA GLY A 63 -0.85 -3.30 -23.22
C GLY A 63 -2.32 -3.71 -23.26
N ARG A 64 -2.87 -4.24 -22.16
CA ARG A 64 -4.32 -4.53 -22.03
C ARG A 64 -5.14 -3.26 -21.97
N GLU A 65 -4.73 -2.29 -21.15
CA GLU A 65 -5.41 -0.99 -21.03
C GLU A 65 -5.44 -0.24 -22.36
N ALA A 66 -4.34 -0.26 -23.13
CA ALA A 66 -4.30 0.34 -24.45
C ALA A 66 -5.26 -0.33 -25.46
N ARG A 67 -5.33 -1.67 -25.44
CA ARG A 67 -6.26 -2.43 -26.29
C ARG A 67 -7.71 -2.18 -25.91
N GLU A 68 -8.01 -2.11 -24.61
CA GLU A 68 -9.35 -1.80 -24.12
C GLU A 68 -9.77 -0.37 -24.48
N ALA A 69 -8.84 0.59 -24.45
CA ALA A 69 -9.10 1.96 -24.89
C ALA A 69 -9.39 2.03 -26.40
N GLU A 70 -8.61 1.32 -27.23
CA GLU A 70 -8.87 1.24 -28.69
C GLU A 70 -10.21 0.55 -28.99
N GLU A 71 -10.55 -0.51 -28.26
CA GLU A 71 -11.84 -1.20 -28.40
C GLU A 71 -13.01 -0.28 -28.01
N ARG A 72 -12.89 0.46 -26.89
CA ARG A 72 -13.89 1.45 -26.47
C ARG A 72 -14.06 2.55 -27.53
N GLU A 73 -12.97 3.06 -28.10
CA GLU A 73 -13.01 4.06 -29.17
C GLU A 73 -13.69 3.52 -30.44
N ARG A 74 -13.45 2.25 -30.80
CA ARG A 74 -14.10 1.60 -31.94
C ARG A 74 -15.57 1.29 -31.71
N VAL A 75 -15.97 0.98 -30.48
CA VAL A 75 -17.35 0.67 -30.11
C VAL A 75 -18.19 1.94 -29.92
N GLU A 76 -17.56 3.09 -29.64
CA GLU A 76 -18.25 4.35 -29.35
C GLU A 76 -18.00 5.50 -30.36
N PRO A 77 -18.23 5.34 -31.68
CA PRO A 77 -18.12 6.46 -32.62
C PRO A 77 -19.32 7.44 -32.60
N GLU A 78 -20.37 7.24 -31.79
CA GLU A 78 -21.70 7.86 -31.99
C GLU A 78 -22.38 8.40 -30.69
N SER A 79 -21.66 9.10 -29.79
CA SER A 79 -22.31 9.80 -28.67
C SER A 79 -21.84 11.26 -28.43
N GLY A 80 -20.83 11.74 -29.17
CA GLY A 80 -20.26 13.09 -29.00
C GLY A 80 -20.77 14.19 -29.96
N ALA A 81 -21.51 13.87 -31.01
CA ALA A 81 -21.87 14.83 -32.08
C ALA A 81 -23.25 15.52 -31.91
N ARG A 82 -23.78 15.60 -30.69
CA ARG A 82 -25.00 16.39 -30.38
C ARG A 82 -24.78 17.29 -29.17
N ARG A 83 -24.06 18.39 -29.37
CA ARG A 83 -24.26 19.64 -28.63
C ARG A 83 -24.16 20.81 -29.59
#